data_AF-A0A960KBD0-F1
#
_entry.id   AF-A0A960KBD0-F1
#
_cell.length_a   1.000
_cell.length_b   1.000
_cell.length_c   1.000
_cell.angle_alpha   90.00
_cell.angle_beta   90.00
_cell.angle_gamma   90.00
#
_symmetry.space_group_name_H-M   'P 1'
#
loop_
_entity.id
_entity.type
_entity.pdbx_description
1 polymer ?
#
loop_
_entity_poly.entity_id
_entity_poly.type
_entity_poly.pdbx_seq_one_letter_code
_entity_poly.pdbx_strand_id
1 'polypeptide(L)'
;MHDVLAHRISLVALHAGALEVAVDLPPTQVRESAALLRSTAHQALEELRDVIGVLREEAGQEPSTVPQPTLADIPRLVEETRRTGAKIDFEMRVDPSATVPGPLGRDAYRIVQEALTNVTKHARGTLAQVQVAGAPEQGLHVRVQNPPVVGAHDRSAPPGSGTGLLGLQERVTLANGVLVHGPDASGGFIVEADLPW
;
A
#
# COMPACT_ATOMS: atom_id res chain seq x y z
N MET A 1 15.73 16.26 2.91
CA MET A 1 15.12 14.93 3.10
C MET A 1 15.60 14.17 4.35
N HIS A 2 16.56 14.67 5.15
CA HIS A 2 17.04 13.98 6.35
C HIS A 2 16.19 14.22 7.63
N ASP A 3 15.49 15.35 7.73
CA ASP A 3 14.81 15.75 8.97
C ASP A 3 13.56 14.91 9.31
N VAL A 4 12.85 14.38 8.32
CA VAL A 4 11.58 13.67 8.54
C VAL A 4 11.81 12.28 9.17
N LEU A 5 12.85 11.55 8.74
CA LEU A 5 13.20 10.26 9.32
C LEU A 5 13.70 10.40 10.76
N ALA A 6 14.58 11.37 11.01
CA ALA A 6 15.06 11.69 12.34
C ALA A 6 13.90 12.09 13.27
N HIS A 7 12.95 12.87 12.75
CA HIS A 7 11.74 13.27 13.46
C HIS A 7 10.84 12.07 13.80
N ARG A 8 10.61 11.14 12.87
CA ARG A 8 9.79 9.94 13.12
C ARG A 8 10.44 8.97 14.10
N ILE A 9 11.76 8.74 14.01
CA ILE A 9 12.48 7.92 15.00
C ILE A 9 12.41 8.58 16.38
N SER A 10 12.52 9.91 16.45
CA SER A 10 12.35 10.66 17.70
C SER A 10 10.94 10.50 18.26
N LEU A 11 9.89 10.50 17.42
CA LEU A 11 8.51 10.24 17.85
C LEU A 11 8.30 8.80 18.34
N VAL A 12 8.94 7.80 17.70
CA VAL A 12 8.94 6.40 18.16
C VAL A 12 9.59 6.29 19.54
N ALA A 13 10.78 6.88 19.71
CA ALA A 13 11.50 6.87 20.98
C ALA A 13 10.73 7.59 22.09
N LEU A 14 10.09 8.72 21.77
CA LEU A 14 9.25 9.47 22.71
C LEU A 14 8.04 8.65 23.17
N HIS A 15 7.31 8.01 22.25
CA HIS A 15 6.16 7.18 22.60
C HIS A 15 6.55 5.92 23.36
N ALA A 16 7.69 5.31 23.05
CA ALA A 16 8.22 4.18 23.81
C ALA A 16 8.59 4.60 25.25
N GLY A 17 9.31 5.72 25.41
CA GLY A 17 9.63 6.27 26.73
C GLY A 17 8.40 6.66 27.54
N ALA A 18 7.35 7.17 26.88
CA ALA A 18 6.07 7.47 27.55
C ALA A 18 5.38 6.20 28.09
N LEU A 19 5.49 5.07 27.38
CA LEU A 19 4.97 3.77 27.85
C LEU A 19 5.80 3.18 29.01
N GLU A 20 7.11 3.43 29.06
CA GLU A 20 7.97 2.98 30.16
C GLU A 20 7.66 3.68 31.48
N VAL A 21 7.27 4.95 31.43
CA VAL A 21 6.99 5.78 32.62
C VAL A 21 5.53 5.67 33.07
N ALA A 22 4.63 5.26 32.18
CA ALA A 22 3.20 5.15 32.47
C ALA A 22 2.86 3.85 33.21
N VAL A 23 2.86 3.91 34.54
CA VAL A 23 2.38 2.85 35.41
C VAL A 23 0.85 2.95 35.50
N ASP A 24 0.14 1.85 35.24
CA ASP A 24 -1.34 1.72 35.26
C ASP A 24 -2.14 2.24 34.05
N LEU A 25 -1.59 2.17 32.84
CA LEU A 25 -2.38 2.41 31.64
C LEU A 25 -3.48 1.34 31.45
N PRO A 26 -4.72 1.75 31.09
CA PRO A 26 -5.76 0.82 30.67
C PRO A 26 -5.28 -0.07 29.51
N PRO A 27 -5.63 -1.37 29.47
CA PRO A 27 -5.20 -2.27 28.41
C PRO A 27 -5.55 -1.80 26.99
N THR A 28 -6.60 -0.98 26.84
CA THR A 28 -6.99 -0.36 25.58
C THR A 28 -5.96 0.66 25.10
N GLN A 29 -5.52 1.58 25.97
CA GLN A 29 -4.52 2.60 25.65
C GLN A 29 -3.16 1.98 25.37
N VAL A 30 -2.75 0.93 26.10
CA VAL A 30 -1.50 0.19 25.80
C VAL A 30 -1.54 -0.38 24.37
N ARG A 31 -2.67 -0.95 23.96
CA ARG A 31 -2.83 -1.49 22.59
C ARG A 31 -2.81 -0.40 21.53
N GLU A 32 -3.42 0.76 21.78
CA GLU A 32 -3.43 1.91 20.87
C GLU A 32 -2.02 2.48 20.69
N SER A 33 -1.31 2.73 21.79
CA SER A 33 0.06 3.22 21.76
C SER A 33 1.01 2.23 21.08
N ALA A 34 0.86 0.92 21.34
CA ALA A 34 1.64 -0.12 20.66
C ALA A 34 1.33 -0.19 19.15
N ALA A 35 0.07 -0.01 18.76
CA ALA A 35 -0.32 0.05 17.35
C ALA A 35 0.28 1.28 16.65
N LEU A 36 0.28 2.44 17.31
CA LEU A 36 0.89 3.66 16.83
C LEU A 36 2.40 3.50 16.64
N LEU A 37 3.11 3.01 17.67
CA LEU A 37 4.54 2.67 17.61
C LEU A 37 4.88 1.76 16.43
N ARG A 38 4.10 0.68 16.26
CA ARG A 38 4.29 -0.26 15.15
C ARG A 38 4.09 0.41 13.80
N SER A 39 3.08 1.27 13.65
CA SER A 39 2.83 1.98 12.39
C SER A 39 3.93 2.98 12.05
N THR A 40 4.39 3.78 13.02
CA THR A 40 5.44 4.78 12.81
C THR A 40 6.79 4.12 12.53
N ALA A 41 7.10 3.00 13.19
CA ALA A 41 8.31 2.23 12.91
C ALA A 41 8.27 1.60 11.50
N HIS A 42 7.11 1.09 11.06
CA HIS A 42 6.96 0.54 9.72
C HIS A 42 7.16 1.60 8.63
N GLN A 43 6.56 2.78 8.80
CA GLN A 43 6.73 3.91 7.88
C GLN A 43 8.17 4.40 7.81
N ALA A 44 8.86 4.52 8.95
CA ALA A 44 10.27 4.90 8.98
C ALA A 44 11.16 3.88 8.25
N LEU A 45 10.84 2.58 8.33
CA LEU A 45 11.55 1.53 7.60
C LEU A 45 11.26 1.54 6.10
N GLU A 46 10.03 1.84 5.68
CA GLU A 46 9.68 2.01 4.26
C GLU A 46 10.41 3.23 3.65
N GLU A 47 10.36 4.39 4.32
CA GLU A 47 11.08 5.59 3.88
C GLU A 47 12.61 5.36 3.82
N LEU A 48 13.19 4.66 4.81
CA LEU A 48 14.60 4.31 4.80
C LEU A 48 14.95 3.39 3.62
N ARG A 49 14.09 2.42 3.29
CA ARG A 49 14.29 1.52 2.14
C ARG A 49 14.17 2.24 0.82
N ASP A 50 13.26 3.21 0.71
CA ASP A 50 13.12 4.04 -0.48
C ASP A 50 14.34 4.95 -0.66
N VAL A 51 14.83 5.61 0.40
CA VAL A 51 16.06 6.42 0.36
C VAL A 51 17.28 5.56 0.02
N ILE A 52 17.44 4.38 0.63
CA ILE A 52 18.54 3.46 0.30
C ILE A 52 18.39 2.92 -1.13
N GLY A 53 17.16 2.70 -1.62
CA GLY A 53 16.88 2.28 -2.98
C GLY A 53 17.31 3.34 -4.00
N VAL A 54 16.91 4.58 -3.79
CA VAL A 54 17.25 5.72 -4.67
C VAL A 54 18.75 6.02 -4.64
N LEU A 55 19.38 6.06 -3.46
CA LEU A 55 20.82 6.31 -3.34
C LEU A 55 21.67 5.19 -3.95
N ARG A 56 21.18 3.94 -3.98
CA ARG A 56 21.87 2.82 -4.64
C ARG A 56 21.67 2.80 -6.16
N GLU A 57 20.51 3.23 -6.66
CA GLU A 57 20.27 3.43 -8.09
C GLU A 57 21.16 4.57 -8.64
N GLU A 58 21.37 5.66 -7.88
CA GLU A 58 22.27 6.77 -8.26
C GLU A 58 23.76 6.41 -8.15
N ALA A 59 24.14 5.53 -7.22
CA ALA A 59 25.54 5.15 -6.97
C ALA A 59 26.04 3.95 -7.80
N GLY A 60 25.20 3.35 -8.64
CA GLY A 60 25.58 2.22 -9.50
C GLY A 60 26.09 0.98 -8.74
N GLN A 61 25.74 0.85 -7.46
CA GLN A 61 26.20 -0.24 -6.58
C GLN A 61 25.10 -1.28 -6.36
N GLU A 62 25.54 -2.53 -6.16
CA GLU A 62 24.76 -3.78 -6.27
C GLU A 62 23.32 -3.74 -5.73
N PRO A 63 22.37 -4.40 -6.44
CA PRO A 63 20.96 -4.42 -6.05
C PRO A 63 20.80 -4.94 -4.62
N SER A 64 19.79 -4.40 -3.93
CA SER A 64 19.26 -4.96 -2.68
C SER A 64 19.22 -6.50 -2.76
N THR A 65 19.72 -7.19 -1.73
CA THR A 65 19.72 -8.67 -1.68
C THR A 65 18.32 -9.27 -1.68
N VAL A 66 17.29 -8.43 -1.45
CA VAL A 66 15.89 -8.76 -1.72
C VAL A 66 15.53 -8.21 -3.11
N PRO A 67 15.19 -9.07 -4.08
CA PRO A 67 14.69 -8.63 -5.38
C PRO A 67 13.50 -7.70 -5.19
N GLN A 68 13.52 -6.54 -5.86
CA GLN A 68 12.38 -5.64 -5.84
C GLN A 68 11.20 -6.30 -6.56
N PRO A 69 9.96 -6.12 -6.06
CA PRO A 69 8.78 -6.68 -6.70
C PRO A 69 8.57 -6.05 -8.07
N THR A 70 8.02 -6.84 -8.99
CA THR A 70 7.77 -6.45 -10.38
C THR A 70 6.29 -6.61 -10.71
N LEU A 71 5.88 -6.17 -11.90
CA LEU A 71 4.53 -6.42 -12.39
C LEU A 71 4.19 -7.93 -12.40
N ALA A 72 5.19 -8.78 -12.69
CA ALA A 72 5.03 -10.24 -12.74
C ALA A 72 4.78 -10.88 -11.35
N ASP A 73 5.00 -10.14 -10.26
CA ASP A 73 4.72 -10.60 -8.90
C ASP A 73 3.25 -10.42 -8.49
N ILE A 74 2.46 -9.61 -9.21
CA ILE A 74 1.05 -9.33 -8.88
C ILE A 74 0.19 -10.62 -8.83
N PRO A 75 0.28 -11.56 -9.78
CA PRO A 75 -0.46 -12.83 -9.69
C PRO A 75 -0.17 -13.61 -8.40
N ARG A 76 1.10 -13.61 -7.95
CA ARG A 76 1.50 -14.27 -6.69
C ARG A 76 0.91 -13.54 -5.48
N LEU A 77 0.97 -12.21 -5.45
CA LEU A 77 0.38 -11.38 -4.39
C LEU A 77 -1.14 -11.62 -4.26
N VAL A 78 -1.85 -11.70 -5.38
CA VAL A 78 -3.29 -12.02 -5.40
C VAL A 78 -3.55 -13.39 -4.80
N GLU A 79 -2.77 -14.40 -5.19
CA GLU A 79 -2.93 -15.77 -4.67
C GLU A 79 -2.59 -15.88 -3.18
N GLU A 80 -1.54 -15.21 -2.71
CA GLU A 80 -1.21 -15.10 -1.29
C GLU A 80 -2.37 -14.46 -0.51
N THR A 81 -2.99 -13.41 -1.07
CA THR A 81 -4.14 -12.76 -0.45
C THR A 81 -5.37 -13.68 -0.42
N ARG A 82 -5.63 -14.44 -1.49
CA ARG A 82 -6.70 -15.46 -1.52
C ARG A 82 -6.54 -16.51 -0.43
N ARG A 83 -5.31 -16.98 -0.17
CA ARG A 83 -5.02 -17.95 0.91
C ARG A 83 -5.34 -17.44 2.31
N THR A 84 -5.45 -16.12 2.51
CA THR A 84 -5.92 -15.53 3.78
C THR A 84 -7.45 -15.57 3.93
N GLY A 85 -8.18 -16.08 2.93
CA GLY A 85 -9.64 -16.17 2.90
C GLY A 85 -10.33 -15.05 2.12
N ALA A 86 -9.58 -14.15 1.47
CA ALA A 86 -10.15 -13.11 0.62
C ALA A 86 -10.73 -13.71 -0.67
N LYS A 87 -11.91 -13.24 -1.09
CA LYS A 87 -12.48 -13.58 -2.40
C LYS A 87 -12.03 -12.52 -3.40
N ILE A 88 -11.25 -12.92 -4.39
CA ILE A 88 -10.67 -12.02 -5.39
C ILE A 88 -10.94 -12.58 -6.78
N ASP A 89 -11.59 -11.80 -7.62
CA ASP A 89 -11.59 -11.96 -9.07
C ASP A 89 -10.41 -11.15 -9.63
N PHE A 90 -9.56 -11.77 -10.46
CA PHE A 90 -8.32 -11.17 -10.92
C PHE A 90 -8.13 -11.37 -12.41
N GLU A 91 -7.85 -10.26 -13.10
CA GLU A 91 -7.56 -10.24 -14.52
C GLU A 91 -6.34 -9.37 -14.80
N MET A 92 -5.41 -9.90 -15.60
CA MET A 92 -4.25 -9.18 -16.10
C MET A 92 -4.21 -9.24 -17.62
N ARG A 93 -4.27 -8.07 -18.27
CA ARG A 93 -4.23 -7.86 -19.72
C ARG A 93 -3.02 -6.99 -20.08
N VAL A 94 -1.84 -7.54 -19.84
CA VAL A 94 -0.56 -6.95 -20.26
C VAL A 94 0.16 -8.00 -21.10
N ASP A 95 0.66 -7.61 -22.27
CA ASP A 95 1.38 -8.53 -23.16
C ASP A 95 2.62 -9.09 -22.43
N PRO A 96 2.72 -10.42 -22.24
CA PRO A 96 3.87 -11.03 -21.57
C PRO A 96 5.21 -10.78 -22.28
N SER A 97 5.19 -10.42 -23.57
CA SER A 97 6.39 -10.09 -24.35
C SER A 97 6.81 -8.63 -24.22
N ALA A 98 5.97 -7.76 -23.68
CA ALA A 98 6.29 -6.36 -23.51
C ALA A 98 7.24 -6.13 -22.34
N THR A 99 8.28 -5.33 -22.56
CA THR A 99 9.21 -4.93 -21.51
C THR A 99 8.60 -3.79 -20.69
N VAL A 100 8.14 -4.12 -19.49
CA VAL A 100 7.60 -3.14 -18.53
C VAL A 100 8.76 -2.45 -17.81
N PRO A 101 8.84 -1.11 -17.77
CA PRO A 101 9.82 -0.38 -16.96
C PRO A 101 9.78 -0.82 -15.50
N GLY A 102 10.95 -1.01 -14.89
CA GLY A 102 11.06 -1.43 -13.49
C GLY A 102 10.28 -0.53 -12.52
N PRO A 103 10.41 0.80 -12.58
CA PRO A 103 9.64 1.72 -11.73
C PRO A 103 8.11 1.54 -11.90
N LEU A 104 7.63 1.45 -13.15
CA LEU A 104 6.21 1.25 -13.46
C LEU A 104 5.66 -0.03 -12.83
N GLY A 105 6.39 -1.13 -12.98
CA GLY A 105 6.02 -2.41 -12.38
C GLY A 105 5.99 -2.37 -10.85
N ARG A 106 6.92 -1.66 -10.21
CA ARG A 106 6.96 -1.46 -8.76
C ARG A 106 5.77 -0.65 -8.26
N ASP A 107 5.43 0.43 -8.96
CA ASP A 107 4.32 1.29 -8.57
C ASP A 107 2.97 0.56 -8.71
N ALA A 108 2.77 -0.16 -9.82
CA ALA A 108 1.60 -1.01 -10.01
C ALA A 108 1.48 -2.10 -8.93
N TYR A 109 2.59 -2.78 -8.60
CA TYR A 109 2.61 -3.78 -7.53
C TYR A 109 2.19 -3.16 -6.18
N ARG A 110 2.73 -1.98 -5.85
CA ARG A 110 2.44 -1.31 -4.58
C ARG A 110 0.98 -0.86 -4.50
N ILE A 111 0.40 -0.36 -5.58
CA ILE A 111 -1.02 0.01 -5.66
C ILE A 111 -1.89 -1.22 -5.38
N VAL A 112 -1.65 -2.34 -6.06
CA VAL A 112 -2.41 -3.58 -5.83
C VAL A 112 -2.23 -4.09 -4.39
N GLN A 113 -1.02 -4.04 -3.85
CA GLN A 113 -0.72 -4.48 -2.48
C GLN A 113 -1.49 -3.69 -1.43
N GLU A 114 -1.45 -2.36 -1.50
CA GLU A 114 -2.15 -1.52 -0.55
C GLU A 114 -3.67 -1.65 -0.71
N ALA A 115 -4.17 -1.72 -1.95
CA ALA A 115 -5.59 -1.92 -2.21
C ALA A 115 -6.10 -3.27 -1.65
N LEU A 116 -5.37 -4.37 -1.87
CA LEU A 116 -5.71 -5.68 -1.30
C LEU A 116 -5.60 -5.71 0.23
N THR A 117 -4.62 -4.98 0.79
CA THR A 117 -4.52 -4.78 2.23
C THR A 117 -5.76 -4.06 2.78
N ASN A 118 -6.27 -3.06 2.06
CA ASN A 118 -7.48 -2.34 2.44
C ASN A 118 -8.73 -3.21 2.30
N VAL A 119 -8.85 -4.02 1.24
CA VAL A 119 -9.93 -5.01 1.09
C VAL A 119 -9.95 -5.99 2.27
N THR A 120 -8.80 -6.55 2.65
CA THR A 120 -8.73 -7.53 3.76
C THR A 120 -9.00 -6.91 5.14
N LYS A 121 -8.74 -5.61 5.31
CA LYS A 121 -9.06 -4.86 6.53
C LYS A 121 -10.52 -4.43 6.60
N HIS A 122 -11.06 -3.91 5.50
CA HIS A 122 -12.31 -3.14 5.50
C HIS A 122 -13.48 -3.82 4.78
N ALA A 123 -13.22 -4.75 3.85
CA ALA A 123 -14.22 -5.35 2.97
C ALA A 123 -14.30 -6.89 3.08
N ARG A 124 -14.04 -7.44 4.27
CA ARG A 124 -14.02 -8.89 4.50
C ARG A 124 -15.32 -9.56 4.06
N GLY A 125 -15.20 -10.67 3.34
CA GLY A 125 -16.34 -11.46 2.86
C GLY A 125 -16.94 -11.00 1.52
N THR A 126 -16.54 -9.82 1.02
CA THR A 126 -16.91 -9.35 -0.32
C THR A 126 -16.03 -9.95 -1.40
N LEU A 127 -16.50 -9.92 -2.65
CA LEU A 127 -15.69 -10.26 -3.83
C LEU A 127 -14.99 -9.00 -4.33
N ALA A 128 -13.69 -8.90 -4.10
CA ALA A 128 -12.88 -7.85 -4.71
C ALA A 128 -12.57 -8.19 -6.16
N GLN A 129 -12.51 -7.18 -7.02
CA GLN A 129 -12.13 -7.30 -8.42
C GLN A 129 -10.82 -6.54 -8.61
N VAL A 130 -9.81 -7.21 -9.17
CA VAL A 130 -8.49 -6.66 -9.46
C VAL A 130 -8.25 -6.76 -10.96
N GLN A 131 -8.01 -5.64 -11.61
CA GLN A 131 -7.73 -5.54 -13.03
C GLN A 131 -6.41 -4.80 -13.23
N VAL A 132 -5.53 -5.37 -14.04
CA VAL A 132 -4.28 -4.73 -14.46
C VAL A 132 -4.18 -4.86 -15.96
N ALA A 133 -4.22 -3.75 -16.70
CA ALA A 133 -4.21 -3.77 -18.16
C ALA A 133 -3.34 -2.65 -18.70
N GLY A 134 -2.64 -2.86 -19.81
CA GLY A 134 -1.80 -1.82 -20.38
C GLY A 134 -0.94 -2.25 -21.54
N ALA A 135 -0.40 -1.26 -22.23
CA ALA A 135 0.55 -1.38 -23.33
C ALA A 135 1.44 -0.13 -23.38
N PRO A 136 2.63 -0.18 -24.01
CA PRO A 136 3.55 0.96 -24.06
C PRO A 136 2.91 2.27 -24.56
N GLU A 137 2.06 2.21 -25.59
CA GLU A 137 1.40 3.39 -26.18
C GLU A 137 0.20 3.90 -25.35
N GLN A 138 -0.28 3.10 -24.39
CA GLN A 138 -1.55 3.32 -23.68
C GLN A 138 -1.36 3.62 -22.19
N GLY A 139 -0.16 3.38 -21.66
CA GLY A 139 0.08 3.35 -20.22
C GLY A 139 -0.37 2.03 -19.58
N LEU A 140 -0.26 1.99 -18.26
CA LEU A 140 -0.68 0.89 -17.40
C LEU A 140 -1.82 1.35 -16.49
N HIS A 141 -2.95 0.70 -16.62
CA HIS A 141 -4.15 0.90 -15.83
C HIS A 141 -4.26 -0.18 -14.74
N VAL A 142 -4.42 0.24 -13.50
CA VAL A 142 -4.60 -0.63 -12.32
C VAL A 142 -5.89 -0.26 -11.63
N ARG A 143 -6.80 -1.22 -11.47
CA ARG A 143 -8.11 -1.00 -10.84
C ARG A 143 -8.42 -2.09 -9.84
N VAL A 144 -8.68 -1.69 -8.61
CA VAL A 144 -9.11 -2.58 -7.52
C VAL A 144 -10.40 -2.05 -6.93
N GLN A 145 -11.45 -2.85 -6.94
CA GLN A 145 -12.74 -2.45 -6.38
C GLN A 145 -13.37 -3.57 -5.54
N ASN A 146 -14.14 -3.19 -4.53
CA ASN A 146 -14.98 -4.10 -3.76
C ASN A 146 -16.38 -3.53 -3.56
N PRO A 147 -17.44 -4.36 -3.52
CA PRO A 147 -18.79 -3.90 -3.24
C PRO A 147 -18.93 -3.42 -1.78
N PRO A 148 -20.03 -2.73 -1.45
CA PRO A 148 -20.34 -2.37 -0.07
C PRO A 148 -20.41 -3.60 0.84
N VAL A 149 -19.96 -3.46 2.08
CA VAL A 149 -20.13 -4.51 3.08
C VAL A 149 -21.55 -4.43 3.64
N VAL A 150 -22.33 -5.51 3.49
CA VAL A 150 -23.69 -5.61 4.03
C VAL A 150 -23.66 -5.45 5.56
N GLY A 151 -24.44 -4.51 6.08
CA GLY A 151 -24.49 -4.22 7.52
C GLY A 151 -23.37 -3.31 8.03
N ALA A 152 -22.63 -2.63 7.15
CA ALA A 152 -21.61 -1.65 7.53
C ALA A 152 -22.17 -0.28 7.95
N HIS A 153 -23.49 -0.09 7.95
CA HIS A 153 -24.15 1.18 8.28
C HIS A 153 -23.86 1.73 9.69
N ASP A 154 -23.19 0.97 10.56
CA ASP A 154 -22.96 1.39 11.95
C ASP A 154 -21.61 0.95 12.54
N ARG A 155 -20.65 0.56 11.69
CA ARG A 155 -19.28 0.32 12.16
C ARG A 155 -18.45 1.53 11.79
N SER A 156 -18.26 2.43 12.75
CA SER A 156 -17.15 3.38 12.71
C SER A 156 -15.89 2.56 12.50
N ALA A 157 -15.40 2.51 11.26
CA ALA A 157 -14.17 1.80 10.96
C ALA A 157 -13.11 2.38 11.90
N PRO A 158 -12.30 1.54 12.59
CA PRO A 158 -11.19 2.08 13.36
C PRO A 158 -10.40 2.98 12.41
N PRO A 159 -10.06 4.22 12.82
CA PRO A 159 -9.42 5.17 11.92
C PRO A 159 -8.13 4.53 11.41
N GLY A 160 -8.16 4.05 10.17
CA GLY A 160 -6.95 3.75 9.43
C GLY A 160 -6.20 5.07 9.33
N SER A 161 -4.89 5.04 9.48
CA SER A 161 -4.06 6.25 9.48
C SER A 161 -4.19 7.11 8.21
N GLY A 162 -4.90 6.65 7.16
CA GLY A 162 -5.04 7.33 5.87
C GLY A 162 -3.72 7.42 5.07
N THR A 163 -2.61 7.07 5.71
CA THR A 163 -1.25 7.25 5.19
C THR A 163 -0.94 6.35 4.00
N GLY A 164 -1.58 5.18 3.90
CA GLY A 164 -1.33 4.24 2.80
C GLY A 164 -1.79 4.82 1.46
N LEU A 165 -3.03 5.32 1.40
CA LEU A 165 -3.58 5.96 0.21
C LEU A 165 -2.88 7.29 -0.11
N LEU A 166 -2.50 8.07 0.92
CA LEU A 166 -1.71 9.29 0.72
C LEU A 166 -0.33 8.97 0.10
N GLY A 167 0.36 7.94 0.59
CA GLY A 167 1.65 7.52 0.00
C GLY A 167 1.50 6.99 -1.42
N LEU A 168 0.38 6.33 -1.75
CA LEU A 168 0.08 5.98 -3.15
C LEU A 168 -0.14 7.24 -4.00
N GLN A 169 -0.87 8.24 -3.50
CA GLN A 169 -1.12 9.48 -4.23
C GLN A 169 0.19 10.18 -4.59
N GLU A 170 1.10 10.32 -3.63
CA GLU A 170 2.41 10.93 -3.82
C GLU A 170 3.23 10.16 -4.87
N ARG A 171 3.29 8.83 -4.74
CA ARG A 171 4.00 7.93 -5.67
C ARG A 171 3.47 8.05 -7.10
N VAL A 172 2.15 7.93 -7.29
CA VAL A 172 1.52 8.03 -8.61
C VAL A 172 1.76 9.42 -9.21
N THR A 173 1.70 10.47 -8.41
CA THR A 173 1.99 11.85 -8.86
C THR A 173 3.44 11.99 -9.32
N LEU A 174 4.41 11.42 -8.60
CA LEU A 174 5.82 11.42 -9.00
C LEU A 174 6.08 10.67 -10.32
N ALA A 175 5.26 9.67 -10.62
CA ALA A 175 5.27 8.95 -11.90
C ALA A 175 4.50 9.67 -13.03
N ASN A 176 4.00 10.89 -12.80
CA ASN A 176 3.10 11.62 -13.70
C ASN A 176 1.80 10.86 -14.04
N GLY A 177 1.38 9.97 -13.16
CA GLY A 177 0.11 9.26 -13.26
C GLY A 177 -1.04 9.95 -12.53
N VAL A 178 -2.20 9.32 -12.59
CA VAL A 178 -3.42 9.76 -11.90
C VAL A 178 -3.89 8.64 -10.99
N LEU A 179 -4.22 8.97 -9.73
CA LEU A 179 -4.82 8.04 -8.79
C LEU A 179 -6.19 8.58 -8.37
N VAL A 180 -7.18 7.71 -8.38
CA VAL A 180 -8.52 7.93 -7.85
C VAL A 180 -8.77 6.88 -6.78
N HIS A 181 -9.21 7.30 -5.60
CA HIS A 181 -9.64 6.37 -4.57
C HIS A 181 -10.82 6.92 -3.79
N GLY A 182 -11.72 6.04 -3.37
CA GLY A 182 -12.87 6.45 -2.57
C GLY A 182 -14.08 5.55 -2.71
N PRO A 183 -15.19 5.91 -2.05
CA PRO A 183 -16.45 5.23 -2.26
C PRO A 183 -16.98 5.45 -3.69
N ASP A 184 -17.53 4.41 -4.30
CA ASP A 184 -18.23 4.53 -5.58
C ASP A 184 -19.74 4.82 -5.39
N ALA A 185 -20.45 5.04 -6.50
CA ALA A 185 -21.89 5.33 -6.47
C ALA A 185 -22.75 4.19 -5.90
N SER A 186 -22.22 2.96 -5.86
CA SER A 186 -22.90 1.79 -5.28
C SER A 186 -22.62 1.63 -3.77
N GLY A 187 -21.78 2.48 -3.19
CA GLY A 187 -21.29 2.36 -1.81
C GLY A 187 -20.13 1.37 -1.66
N GLY A 188 -19.60 0.86 -2.77
CA GLY A 188 -18.35 0.11 -2.81
C GLY A 188 -17.16 1.03 -2.62
N PHE A 189 -15.95 0.48 -2.69
CA PHE A 189 -14.72 1.27 -2.64
C PHE A 189 -13.85 0.93 -3.85
N ILE A 190 -13.24 1.95 -4.46
CA ILE A 190 -12.36 1.82 -5.60
C ILE A 190 -11.00 2.44 -5.31
N VAL A 191 -9.96 1.81 -5.84
CA VAL A 191 -8.61 2.36 -6.05
C VAL A 191 -8.27 2.13 -7.51
N GLU A 192 -8.09 3.21 -8.26
CA GLU A 192 -7.88 3.19 -9.70
C GLU A 192 -6.73 4.12 -10.06
N ALA A 193 -5.78 3.62 -10.84
CA ALA A 193 -4.58 4.35 -11.22
C ALA A 193 -4.28 4.21 -12.71
N ASP A 194 -3.97 5.34 -13.33
CA ASP A 194 -3.44 5.43 -14.68
C ASP A 194 -1.97 5.85 -14.59
N LEU A 195 -1.07 4.98 -15.06
CA LEU A 195 0.37 5.20 -15.01
C LEU A 195 0.93 5.30 -16.44
N PRO A 196 1.70 6.35 -16.78
CA PRO A 196 2.43 6.40 -18.04
C PRO A 196 3.39 5.21 -18.15
N TRP A 197 3.42 4.56 -19.32
CA TRP A 197 4.36 3.49 -19.65
C TRP A 197 5.51 4.06 -20.49
#